data_AF-A0A1G3LM01-F1
#
_entry.id   AF-A0A1G3LM01-F1
#
_cell.length_a   1.000
_cell.length_b   1.000
_cell.length_c   1.000
_cell.angle_alpha   90.00
_cell.angle_beta   90.00
_cell.angle_gamma   90.00
#
_symmetry.space_group_name_H-M   'P 1'
#
loop_
_entity.id
_entity.type
_entity.pdbx_description
1 polymer ?
#
loop_
_entity_poly.entity_id
_entity_poly.type
_entity_poly.pdbx_seq_one_letter_code
_entity_poly.pdbx_strand_id
1 'polypeptide(L)'
;MASGPAVGERWGMRAENLPPGHAAWDLEARYLASGFLPFVHVLATERIVLGGGLGSAPGLIELVREHLARRLGGYAPRLDERGAMDAFIVPPGLGGDAGLLGAAALALPGS
;
A
#
# COMPACT_ATOMS: atom_id res chain seq x y z
N MET A 1 -2.26 13.53 1.89
CA MET A 1 -1.05 13.14 1.13
C MET A 1 -1.21 11.77 0.46
N ALA A 2 -1.86 10.80 1.09
CA ALA A 2 -2.41 9.63 0.39
C ALA A 2 -3.61 9.04 1.17
N SER A 3 -4.64 9.84 1.37
CA SER A 3 -5.83 9.47 2.15
C SER A 3 -7.09 9.83 1.38
N GLY A 4 -8.18 9.08 1.58
CA GLY A 4 -9.47 9.32 0.90
C GLY A 4 -9.93 10.79 0.91
N PRO A 5 -9.81 11.54 2.03
CA PRO A 5 -10.10 12.98 2.06
C PRO A 5 -9.19 13.83 1.17
N ALA A 6 -7.88 13.53 1.12
CA ALA A 6 -6.93 14.27 0.29
C ALA A 6 -7.17 14.04 -1.22
N VAL A 7 -7.63 12.84 -1.59
CA VAL A 7 -8.10 12.54 -2.95
C VAL A 7 -9.35 13.37 -3.25
N GLY A 8 -10.28 13.44 -2.31
CA GLY A 8 -11.50 14.26 -2.40
C GLY A 8 -11.24 15.74 -2.66
N GLU A 9 -10.32 16.33 -1.88
CA GLU A 9 -9.94 17.74 -2.04
C GLU A 9 -9.24 18.01 -3.36
N ARG A 10 -8.36 17.10 -3.82
CA ARG A 10 -7.56 17.28 -5.03
C ARG A 10 -8.37 17.12 -6.32
N TRP A 11 -9.32 16.18 -6.33
CA TRP A 11 -10.05 15.78 -7.54
C TRP A 11 -11.51 16.24 -7.56
N GLY A 12 -11.98 16.91 -6.51
CA GLY A 12 -13.36 17.36 -6.38
C GLY A 12 -14.37 16.20 -6.28
N MET A 13 -13.88 14.98 -6.07
CA MET A 13 -14.68 13.76 -6.05
C MET A 13 -14.11 12.81 -5.00
N ARG A 14 -14.99 12.24 -4.17
CA ARG A 14 -14.62 11.24 -3.17
C ARG A 14 -13.90 10.05 -3.83
N ALA A 15 -12.89 9.52 -3.15
CA ALA A 15 -12.09 8.40 -3.66
C ALA A 15 -12.95 7.20 -4.07
N GLU A 16 -14.01 6.92 -3.31
CA GLU A 16 -14.96 5.82 -3.60
C GLU A 16 -15.69 5.96 -4.95
N ASN A 17 -15.81 7.19 -5.47
CA ASN A 17 -16.54 7.47 -6.71
C ASN A 17 -15.62 7.58 -7.94
N LEU A 18 -14.30 7.52 -7.75
CA LEU A 18 -13.35 7.61 -8.85
C LEU A 18 -13.37 6.33 -9.71
N PRO A 19 -13.37 6.44 -11.04
CA PRO A 19 -13.35 5.26 -11.90
C PRO A 19 -12.01 4.51 -11.79
N PRO A 20 -11.96 3.18 -12.00
CA PRO A 20 -10.73 2.38 -11.88
C PRO A 20 -9.54 2.83 -12.75
N GLY A 21 -9.79 3.58 -13.84
CA GLY A 21 -8.75 4.12 -14.72
C GLY A 21 -8.34 5.56 -14.43
N HIS A 22 -8.81 6.17 -13.33
CA HIS A 22 -8.54 7.58 -13.05
C HIS A 22 -7.06 7.84 -12.72
N ALA A 23 -6.49 8.95 -13.23
CA ALA A 23 -5.10 9.34 -12.99
C ALA A 23 -4.75 9.57 -11.51
N ALA A 24 -5.76 9.72 -10.65
CA ALA A 24 -5.58 9.76 -9.20
C ALA A 24 -4.88 8.50 -8.68
N TRP A 25 -5.21 7.31 -9.20
CA TRP A 25 -4.66 6.05 -8.69
C TRP A 25 -3.16 5.91 -8.95
N ASP A 26 -2.68 6.36 -10.11
CA ASP A 26 -1.25 6.42 -10.39
C ASP A 26 -0.53 7.35 -9.41
N LEU A 27 -1.10 8.54 -9.17
CA LEU A 27 -0.53 9.51 -8.24
C LEU A 27 -0.47 8.96 -6.80
N GLU A 28 -1.56 8.37 -6.33
CA GLU A 28 -1.65 7.74 -5.02
C GLU A 28 -0.65 6.58 -4.89
N ALA A 29 -0.55 5.74 -5.92
CA ALA A 29 0.41 4.64 -5.94
C ALA A 29 1.86 5.12 -5.87
N ARG A 30 2.20 6.21 -6.56
CA ARG A 30 3.53 6.85 -6.46
C ARG A 30 3.83 7.35 -5.06
N TYR A 31 2.85 7.92 -4.37
CA TYR A 31 3.04 8.39 -3.00
C TYR A 31 3.21 7.24 -2.01
N LEU A 32 2.38 6.19 -2.11
CA LEU A 32 2.51 4.98 -1.30
C LEU A 32 3.88 4.31 -1.51
N ALA A 33 4.29 4.10 -2.76
CA ALA A 33 5.60 3.53 -3.09
C ALA A 33 6.76 4.36 -2.51
N SER A 34 6.65 5.69 -2.56
CA SER A 34 7.64 6.59 -1.92
C SER A 34 7.71 6.40 -0.41
N GLY A 35 6.57 6.23 0.25
CA GLY A 35 6.47 5.99 1.69
C GLY A 35 6.96 4.61 2.12
N PHE A 36 6.99 3.62 1.21
CA PHE A 36 7.46 2.26 1.50
C PHE A 36 8.97 2.08 1.37
N LEU A 37 9.66 2.95 0.62
CA LEU A 37 11.11 2.87 0.47
C LEU A 37 11.87 2.81 1.80
N PRO A 38 11.57 3.66 2.81
CA PRO A 38 12.21 3.56 4.12
C PRO A 38 11.95 2.21 4.82
N PHE A 39 10.79 1.58 4.63
CA PHE A 39 10.50 0.28 5.25
C PHE A 39 11.37 -0.83 4.69
N VAL A 40 11.66 -0.77 3.38
CA VAL A 40 12.56 -1.73 2.72
C VAL A 40 14.01 -1.53 3.19
N HIS A 41 14.48 -0.28 3.22
CA HIS A 41 15.91 0.01 3.44
C HIS A 41 16.32 0.18 4.92
N VAL A 42 15.43 0.68 5.77
CA VAL A 42 15.74 1.03 7.17
C VAL A 42 15.25 -0.06 8.12
N LEU A 43 14.02 -0.53 7.91
CA LEU A 43 13.37 -1.48 8.83
C LEU A 43 13.49 -2.94 8.36
N ALA A 44 14.04 -3.17 7.17
CA ALA A 44 14.14 -4.50 6.55
C ALA A 44 12.82 -5.28 6.60
N THR A 45 11.68 -4.59 6.44
CA THR A 45 10.35 -5.19 6.58
C THR A 45 10.19 -6.41 5.67
N GLU A 46 9.53 -7.45 6.19
CA GLU A 46 9.28 -8.70 5.45
C GLU A 46 7.95 -8.69 4.69
N ARG A 47 6.97 -7.91 5.15
CA ARG A 47 5.64 -7.78 4.52
C ARG A 47 4.96 -6.46 4.87
N ILE A 48 4.29 -5.88 3.89
CA ILE A 48 3.40 -4.72 4.00
C ILE A 48 1.98 -5.18 3.68
N VAL A 49 1.05 -4.93 4.58
CA VAL A 49 -0.38 -5.18 4.37
C VAL A 49 -1.03 -3.85 3.99
N LEU A 50 -1.50 -3.73 2.74
CA LEU A 50 -2.12 -2.51 2.21
C LEU A 50 -3.64 -2.54 2.40
N GLY A 51 -4.11 -2.13 3.58
CA GLY A 51 -5.54 -2.07 3.93
C GLY A 51 -6.14 -0.66 3.92
N GLY A 52 -7.37 -0.55 4.43
CA GLY A 52 -8.13 0.71 4.51
C GLY A 52 -8.90 1.06 3.23
N GLY A 53 -9.83 2.02 3.32
CA GLY A 53 -10.76 2.34 2.23
C GLY A 53 -10.10 2.70 0.89
N LEU A 54 -8.87 3.23 0.92
CA LEU A 54 -8.08 3.53 -0.28
C LEU A 54 -7.40 2.27 -0.86
N GLY A 55 -6.88 1.39 0.00
CA GLY A 55 -6.22 0.14 -0.40
C GLY A 55 -7.16 -0.86 -1.09
N SER A 56 -8.47 -0.69 -0.93
CA SER A 56 -9.52 -1.49 -1.61
C SER A 56 -9.81 -1.04 -3.05
N ALA A 57 -9.20 0.05 -3.52
CA ALA A 57 -9.42 0.53 -4.89
C ALA A 57 -8.92 -0.51 -5.92
N PRO A 58 -9.75 -0.91 -6.91
CA PRO A 58 -9.35 -1.90 -7.90
C PRO A 58 -8.08 -1.51 -8.64
N GLY A 59 -7.07 -2.39 -8.64
CA GLY A 59 -5.80 -2.18 -9.35
C GLY A 59 -4.78 -1.29 -8.64
N LEU A 60 -5.13 -0.64 -7.52
CA LEU A 60 -4.19 0.24 -6.81
C LEU A 60 -2.97 -0.52 -6.29
N ILE A 61 -3.17 -1.71 -5.72
CA ILE A 61 -2.08 -2.52 -5.18
C ILE A 61 -1.05 -2.89 -6.25
N GLU A 62 -1.50 -3.18 -7.47
CA GLU A 62 -0.61 -3.52 -8.59
C GLU A 62 0.20 -2.29 -9.04
N LEU A 63 -0.43 -1.11 -9.11
CA LEU A 63 0.26 0.14 -9.38
C LEU A 63 1.32 0.44 -8.31
N VAL A 64 1.01 0.21 -7.03
CA VAL A 64 1.97 0.42 -5.93
C VAL A 64 3.18 -0.50 -6.07
N ARG A 65 2.96 -1.79 -6.38
CA ARG A 65 4.02 -2.76 -6.63
C ARG A 65 4.93 -2.33 -7.78
N GLU A 66 4.34 -1.89 -8.89
CA GLU A 66 5.08 -1.40 -10.06
C GLU A 66 5.95 -0.18 -9.72
N HIS A 67 5.36 0.83 -9.05
CA HIS A 67 6.09 2.03 -8.67
C HIS A 67 7.19 1.75 -7.65
N LEU A 68 6.95 0.84 -6.69
CA LEU A 68 7.97 0.46 -5.71
C LEU A 68 9.13 -0.28 -6.38
N ALA A 69 8.85 -1.29 -7.22
CA ALA A 69 9.88 -2.02 -7.95
C ALA A 69 10.75 -1.07 -8.78
N ARG A 70 10.12 -0.13 -9.51
CA ARG A 70 10.82 0.89 -10.31
C ARG A 70 11.73 1.78 -9.45
N ARG A 71 11.30 2.12 -8.24
CA ARG A 71 12.09 2.97 -7.33
C ARG A 71 13.21 2.22 -6.62
N LEU A 72 13.01 0.93 -6.31
CA LEU A 72 14.06 0.09 -5.73
C LEU A 72 15.20 -0.13 -6.74
N GLY A 73 14.89 -0.20 -8.04
CA GLY A 73 15.92 -0.17 -9.09
C GLY A 73 17.01 -1.24 -8.94
N GLY A 74 16.66 -2.40 -8.38
CA GLY A 74 17.60 -3.51 -8.12
C GLY A 74 18.37 -3.43 -6.80
N TYR A 75 18.15 -2.42 -5.96
CA TYR A 75 18.80 -2.28 -4.64
C TYR A 75 18.15 -3.13 -3.53
N ALA A 76 17.20 -4.00 -3.88
CA ALA A 76 16.60 -4.98 -2.98
C ALA A 76 16.41 -6.32 -3.70
N PRO A 77 17.50 -7.09 -3.95
CA PRO A 77 17.46 -8.32 -4.77
C PRO A 77 16.40 -9.35 -4.33
N ARG A 78 16.13 -9.44 -3.02
CA ARG A 78 15.09 -10.30 -2.44
C ARG A 78 13.66 -9.99 -2.94
N LEU A 79 13.42 -8.79 -3.46
CA LEU A 79 12.14 -8.34 -3.99
C LEU A 79 12.06 -8.39 -5.52
N ASP A 80 13.18 -8.64 -6.19
CA ASP A 80 13.24 -8.75 -7.65
C ASP A 80 12.88 -10.17 -8.14
N GLU A 81 12.83 -11.14 -7.23
CA GLU A 81 12.38 -12.49 -7.52
C GLU A 81 10.89 -12.53 -7.93
N ARG A 82 10.55 -13.44 -8.85
CA ARG A 82 9.18 -13.59 -9.35
C ARG A 82 8.22 -13.88 -8.18
N GLY A 83 7.22 -13.02 -8.01
CA GLY A 83 6.21 -13.15 -6.96
C GLY A 83 6.65 -12.64 -5.58
N ALA A 84 7.92 -12.23 -5.41
CA ALA A 84 8.38 -11.68 -4.13
C ALA A 84 7.69 -10.35 -3.81
N MET A 85 7.51 -9.47 -4.81
CA MET A 85 6.77 -8.23 -4.63
C MET A 85 5.29 -8.47 -4.29
N ASP A 86 4.69 -9.53 -4.84
CA ASP A 86 3.29 -9.90 -4.57
C ASP A 86 3.11 -10.45 -3.14
N ALA A 87 4.10 -11.20 -2.65
CA ALA A 87 4.16 -11.69 -1.28
C ALA A 87 4.56 -10.59 -0.26
N PHE A 88 5.27 -9.56 -0.75
CA PHE A 88 5.72 -8.42 0.05
C PHE A 88 4.59 -7.42 0.28
N ILE A 89 3.87 -6.98 -0.76
CA ILE A 89 2.71 -6.10 -0.61
C ILE A 89 1.44 -6.89 -0.85
N VAL A 90 0.73 -7.20 0.24
CA VAL A 90 -0.48 -8.03 0.20
C VAL A 90 -1.73 -7.21 0.55
N PRO A 91 -2.91 -7.57 0.00
CA PRO A 91 -4.17 -7.04 0.51
C PRO A 91 -4.39 -7.56 1.94
N PRO A 92 -5.25 -6.91 2.74
CA PRO A 92 -5.58 -7.41 4.06
C PRO A 92 -6.34 -8.72 3.96
N GLY A 93 -5.81 -9.79 4.56
CA GLY A 93 -6.40 -11.13 4.53
C GLY A 93 -7.78 -11.25 5.20
N LEU A 94 -8.20 -10.23 5.95
CA LEU A 94 -9.50 -10.16 6.64
C LEU A 94 -10.38 -8.98 6.15
N GLY A 95 -10.01 -8.32 5.04
CA GLY A 95 -10.72 -7.11 4.59
C GLY A 95 -10.34 -5.85 5.39
N GLY A 96 -11.28 -4.91 5.58
CA GLY A 96 -11.01 -3.56 6.10
C GLY A 96 -10.40 -3.42 7.50
N ASP A 97 -10.27 -4.52 8.26
CA ASP A 97 -9.99 -4.51 9.70
C ASP A 97 -8.54 -4.83 10.11
N ALA A 98 -7.59 -4.85 9.17
CA ALA A 98 -6.17 -5.10 9.49
C ALA A 98 -5.59 -4.08 10.50
N GLY A 99 -6.08 -2.83 10.48
CA GLY A 99 -5.67 -1.79 11.43
C GLY A 99 -6.23 -2.00 12.85
N LEU A 100 -7.43 -2.57 12.97
CA LEU A 100 -8.07 -2.83 14.26
C LEU A 100 -7.42 -4.04 14.96
N LEU A 101 -7.06 -5.07 14.20
CA LEU A 101 -6.40 -6.28 14.71
C LEU A 101 -4.95 -6.05 15.11
N GLY A 102 -4.21 -5.17 14.41
CA GLY A 102 -2.86 -4.76 14.81
C GLY A 102 -2.86 -3.99 16.14
N ALA A 103 -3.83 -3.11 16.37
CA ALA A 103 -4.00 -2.42 17.65
C ALA A 103 -4.45 -3.38 18.77
N ALA A 104 -5.30 -4.36 18.48
CA ALA A 104 -5.70 -5.39 19.44
C ALA A 104 -4.55 -6.33 19.82
N ALA A 105 -3.70 -6.71 18.87
CA ALA A 105 -2.50 -7.54 19.13
C ALA A 105 -1.45 -6.80 19.98
N LEU A 106 -1.34 -5.48 19.83
CA LEU A 106 -0.50 -4.64 20.70
C LEU A 106 -1.12 -4.39 22.09
N ALA A 107 -2.43 -4.56 22.24
CA ALA A 107 -3.15 -4.35 23.50
C ALA A 107 -3.29 -5.62 24.36
N LEU A 108 -3.13 -6.81 23.78
CA LEU A 108 -3.14 -8.07 24.53
C LEU A 108 -1.71 -8.39 25.00
N PRO A 109 -1.46 -8.49 26.32
CA PRO A 109 -0.17 -8.96 26.80
C PRO A 109 0.04 -10.39 26.31
N GLY A 110 1.15 -10.62 25.60
CA GLY A 110 1.55 -11.95 25.13
C GLY A 110 1.59 -12.91 26.32
N SER A 111 0.81 -14.00 26.22
CA SER A 111 0.79 -15.11 27.18
C SER A 111 2.07 -15.94 27.08
#